data_AF-A0A5P1A1B7-F1
#
_entry.id   AF-A0A5P1A1B7-F1
#
_cell.length_a   1.000
_cell.length_b   1.000
_cell.length_c   1.000
_cell.angle_alpha   90.00
_cell.angle_beta   90.00
_cell.angle_gamma   90.00
#
_symmetry.space_group_name_H-M   'P 1'
#
loop_
_entity.id
_entity.type
_entity.pdbx_description
1 polymer ?
#
loop_
_entity_poly.entity_id
_entity_poly.type
_entity_poly.pdbx_seq_one_letter_code
_entity_poly.pdbx_strand_id
1 'polypeptide(L)'
;MSSFGSFLVCEKGLPDNEQIKKDFEQDDIKPNKLREKYDLDLKFKEDFLTDSGEGQNKFNRDFMFVALNVAARANEQLVTGWKNFHENPINNKRDQNMVKLYLQINDPKFRGCYATDVIKRVVDSDSSNVANDFFASRKKDKSLIFVDDSKKLDEKRAKQYIAWDKAKQAKSKKGTRKYHDLDESPDVRKNNIEVFKAIEDNREIFQKSANIFVEEWKIIQPKHLVLFGGTARKLLVSMKETDAFKKYPELCQLVDDSIGVYHYSYFGINFEKWFTTQCKDLNDKIVKKGW
;
A
#
# COMPACT_ATOMS: atom_id res chain seq x y z
N MET A 1 -2.54 -19.41 -13.79
CA MET A 1 -2.45 -17.96 -14.06
C MET A 1 -2.86 -17.23 -12.79
N SER A 2 -1.91 -16.63 -12.08
CA SER A 2 -2.21 -15.76 -10.94
C SER A 2 -2.57 -14.39 -11.51
N SER A 3 -3.78 -13.86 -11.28
CA SER A 3 -4.09 -12.50 -11.75
C SER A 3 -3.22 -11.48 -11.02
N PHE A 4 -2.61 -10.62 -11.83
CA PHE A 4 -1.91 -9.42 -11.42
C PHE A 4 -2.87 -8.29 -11.75
N GLY A 5 -3.56 -7.70 -10.79
CA GLY A 5 -4.45 -6.56 -11.06
C GLY A 5 -4.22 -5.50 -10.01
N SER A 6 -3.45 -4.48 -10.34
CA SER A 6 -3.17 -3.36 -9.43
C SER A 6 -2.76 -2.14 -10.24
N PHE A 7 -3.64 -1.69 -11.14
CA PHE A 7 -3.47 -0.44 -11.86
C PHE A 7 -4.09 0.74 -11.11
N LEU A 8 -3.78 1.94 -11.58
CA LEU A 8 -4.40 3.19 -11.13
C LEU A 8 -5.08 3.86 -12.33
N VAL A 9 -6.07 3.16 -12.92
CA VAL A 9 -6.80 3.59 -14.13
C VAL A 9 -8.29 3.59 -13.84
N CYS A 10 -8.96 4.71 -14.12
CA CYS A 10 -10.38 4.89 -13.80
C CYS A 10 -11.23 5.04 -15.06
N GLU A 11 -12.48 4.57 -14.99
CA GLU A 11 -13.53 4.87 -15.98
C GLU A 11 -13.75 6.38 -16.13
N LYS A 12 -13.87 7.08 -15.00
CA LYS A 12 -13.96 8.55 -14.95
C LYS A 12 -13.02 9.09 -13.88
N GLY A 13 -11.82 9.46 -14.30
CA GLY A 13 -10.79 10.03 -13.43
C GLY A 13 -10.99 11.52 -13.13
N LEU A 14 -10.11 12.07 -12.28
CA LEU A 14 -10.04 13.51 -12.02
C LEU A 14 -9.31 14.23 -13.18
N PRO A 15 -9.64 15.50 -13.48
CA PRO A 15 -8.75 16.33 -14.30
C PRO A 15 -7.47 16.63 -13.52
N ASP A 16 -6.41 17.12 -14.16
CA ASP A 16 -5.14 17.39 -13.47
C ASP A 16 -5.29 18.37 -12.28
N ASN A 17 -4.31 18.32 -11.38
CA ASN A 17 -4.37 19.07 -10.12
C ASN A 17 -4.39 20.61 -10.31
N GLU A 18 -3.90 21.14 -11.44
CA GLU A 18 -3.96 22.59 -11.71
C GLU A 18 -5.37 23.00 -12.16
N GLN A 19 -6.02 22.18 -12.99
CA GLN A 19 -7.42 22.37 -13.35
C GLN A 19 -8.32 22.28 -12.12
N ILE A 20 -8.09 21.33 -11.21
CA ILE A 20 -8.84 21.23 -9.94
C ILE A 20 -8.69 22.51 -9.12
N LYS A 21 -7.48 23.06 -8.99
CA LYS A 21 -7.27 24.32 -8.25
C LYS A 21 -8.08 25.46 -8.85
N LYS A 22 -8.05 25.60 -10.18
CA LYS A 22 -8.79 26.63 -10.90
C LYS A 22 -10.30 26.48 -10.75
N ASP A 23 -10.79 25.25 -10.86
CA ASP A 23 -12.21 24.92 -10.75
C ASP A 23 -12.81 25.16 -9.37
N PHE A 24 -11.96 25.22 -8.34
CA PHE A 24 -12.32 25.41 -6.94
C PHE A 24 -11.69 26.68 -6.35
N GLU A 25 -11.30 27.65 -7.18
CA GLU A 25 -10.65 28.89 -6.70
C GLU A 25 -11.51 29.67 -5.68
N GLN A 26 -12.83 29.57 -5.82
CA GLN A 26 -13.82 30.22 -4.95
C GLN A 26 -14.51 29.25 -3.98
N ASP A 27 -14.05 28.00 -3.90
CA ASP A 27 -14.74 26.91 -3.19
C ASP A 27 -13.77 26.02 -2.41
N ASP A 28 -14.20 25.51 -1.24
CA ASP A 28 -13.40 24.49 -0.55
C ASP A 28 -13.21 23.23 -1.42
N ILE A 29 -11.97 22.74 -1.53
CA ILE A 29 -11.68 21.45 -2.15
C ILE A 29 -11.96 20.35 -1.13
N LYS A 30 -13.01 19.54 -1.37
CA LYS A 30 -13.42 18.43 -0.52
C LYS A 30 -13.79 17.19 -1.36
N PRO A 31 -13.62 15.97 -0.83
CA PRO A 31 -13.91 14.72 -1.54
C PRO A 31 -15.32 14.67 -2.17
N ASN A 32 -16.35 15.08 -1.45
CA ASN A 32 -17.73 15.06 -1.94
C ASN A 32 -17.94 16.06 -3.09
N LYS A 33 -17.41 17.28 -2.95
CA LYS A 33 -17.50 18.29 -4.02
C LYS A 33 -16.74 17.87 -5.29
N LEU A 34 -15.59 17.20 -5.15
CA LEU A 34 -14.85 16.62 -6.28
C LEU A 34 -15.67 15.54 -6.99
N ARG A 35 -16.36 14.69 -6.23
CA ARG A 35 -17.24 13.64 -6.78
C ARG A 35 -18.43 14.22 -7.52
N GLU A 36 -19.10 15.21 -6.94
CA GLU A 36 -20.25 15.88 -7.53
C GLU A 36 -19.89 16.62 -8.82
N LYS A 37 -18.74 17.34 -8.83
CA LYS A 37 -18.33 18.15 -9.98
C LYS A 37 -17.84 17.32 -11.18
N TYR A 38 -17.10 16.24 -10.92
CA TYR A 38 -16.43 15.47 -11.96
C TYR A 38 -17.05 14.11 -12.27
N ASP A 39 -18.14 13.75 -11.58
CA ASP A 39 -18.78 12.42 -11.71
C ASP A 39 -17.76 11.28 -11.56
N LEU A 40 -16.96 11.37 -10.49
CA LEU A 40 -15.79 10.51 -10.26
C LEU A 40 -16.18 9.03 -10.14
N ASP A 41 -15.74 8.20 -11.10
CA ASP A 41 -15.88 6.75 -11.09
C ASP A 41 -14.51 6.07 -11.07
N LEU A 42 -14.13 5.57 -9.89
CA LEU A 42 -12.83 4.96 -9.63
C LEU A 42 -12.76 3.47 -10.02
N LYS A 43 -13.79 2.91 -10.67
CA LYS A 43 -13.75 1.55 -11.21
C LYS A 43 -12.65 1.39 -12.26
N PHE A 44 -12.12 0.19 -12.35
CA PHE A 44 -11.13 -0.15 -13.36
C PHE A 44 -11.76 -0.09 -14.74
N LYS A 45 -11.07 0.55 -15.68
CA LYS A 45 -11.47 0.61 -17.08
C LYS A 45 -11.12 -0.70 -17.78
N GLU A 46 -12.12 -1.56 -18.04
CA GLU A 46 -11.89 -2.96 -18.47
C GLU A 46 -11.20 -3.08 -19.82
N ASP A 47 -11.46 -2.16 -20.74
CA ASP A 47 -10.85 -2.09 -22.07
C ASP A 47 -9.45 -1.46 -22.06
N PHE A 48 -8.91 -1.04 -20.90
CA PHE A 48 -7.61 -0.37 -20.79
C PHE A 48 -6.45 -1.13 -21.47
N LEU A 49 -6.48 -2.46 -21.50
CA LEU A 49 -5.42 -3.27 -22.12
C LEU A 49 -5.76 -3.75 -23.54
N THR A 50 -7.01 -3.59 -23.97
CA THR A 50 -7.50 -4.06 -25.28
C THR A 50 -7.78 -2.93 -26.25
N ASP A 51 -7.87 -1.70 -25.76
CA ASP A 51 -8.09 -0.50 -26.57
C ASP A 51 -6.83 -0.18 -27.38
N SER A 52 -6.85 -0.58 -28.66
CA SER A 52 -5.76 -0.42 -29.64
C SER A 52 -5.64 1.00 -30.20
N GLY A 53 -6.37 1.97 -29.62
CA GLY A 53 -6.25 3.38 -29.96
C GLY A 53 -4.82 3.89 -29.73
N GLU A 54 -4.15 4.29 -30.81
CA GLU A 54 -2.85 4.93 -30.80
C GLU A 54 -2.87 6.21 -29.93
N GLY A 55 -2.59 6.12 -28.62
CA GLY A 55 -2.15 7.30 -27.88
C GLY A 55 -2.33 7.37 -26.37
N GLN A 56 -3.26 6.67 -25.71
CA GLN A 56 -3.55 6.97 -24.29
C GLN A 56 -3.67 5.79 -23.32
N ASN A 57 -3.80 4.55 -23.79
CA ASN A 57 -3.95 3.37 -22.94
C ASN A 57 -2.75 2.39 -23.05
N LYS A 58 -1.52 2.91 -22.96
CA LYS A 58 -0.31 2.07 -22.94
C LYS A 58 0.10 1.78 -21.51
N PHE A 59 0.43 0.52 -21.24
CA PHE A 59 1.11 0.13 -20.01
C PHE A 59 2.36 0.99 -19.81
N ASN A 60 2.46 1.63 -18.65
CA ASN A 60 3.50 2.60 -18.35
C ASN A 60 4.46 2.04 -17.30
N ARG A 61 5.69 1.75 -17.72
CA ARG A 61 6.75 1.22 -16.86
C ARG A 61 7.67 2.30 -16.29
N ASP A 62 7.37 3.58 -16.46
CA ASP A 62 8.22 4.64 -15.91
C ASP A 62 8.23 4.57 -14.38
N PHE A 63 7.09 4.29 -13.76
CA PHE A 63 6.96 4.14 -12.33
C PHE A 63 6.21 2.85 -11.96
N MET A 64 6.67 2.19 -10.89
CA MET A 64 5.91 1.19 -10.16
C MET A 64 5.68 1.66 -8.72
N PHE A 65 4.42 1.69 -8.32
CA PHE A 65 3.98 2.13 -7.02
C PHE A 65 3.90 0.96 -6.05
N VAL A 66 4.35 1.16 -4.81
CA VAL A 66 4.40 0.09 -3.80
C VAL A 66 3.83 0.61 -2.49
N ALA A 67 2.79 -0.03 -1.97
CA ALA A 67 2.23 0.25 -0.65
C ALA A 67 2.45 -0.92 0.33
N LEU A 68 1.92 -0.84 1.54
CA LEU A 68 2.16 -1.83 2.58
C LEU A 68 1.38 -3.14 2.33
N ASN A 69 0.07 -3.03 2.40
CA ASN A 69 -0.92 -4.06 2.16
C ASN A 69 -2.25 -3.33 2.12
N VAL A 70 -2.79 -3.15 0.92
CA VAL A 70 -3.88 -2.25 0.66
C VAL A 70 -5.03 -3.01 0.00
N ALA A 71 -4.74 -4.06 -0.76
CA ALA A 71 -5.74 -4.98 -1.28
C ALA A 71 -5.92 -6.18 -0.34
N ALA A 72 -6.76 -6.04 0.70
CA ALA A 72 -7.21 -7.17 1.51
C ALA A 72 -8.11 -8.08 0.65
N ARG A 73 -7.51 -9.06 -0.03
CA ARG A 73 -8.22 -10.02 -0.88
C ARG A 73 -8.46 -11.29 -0.10
N ALA A 74 -9.60 -11.36 0.58
CA ALA A 74 -10.04 -12.56 1.27
C ALA A 74 -10.32 -13.66 0.24
N ASN A 75 -9.66 -14.81 0.42
CA ASN A 75 -9.83 -16.06 -0.32
C ASN A 75 -9.07 -16.20 -1.65
N GLU A 76 -8.59 -17.42 -1.87
CA GLU A 76 -8.07 -17.99 -3.12
C GLU A 76 -9.11 -18.05 -4.24
N GLN A 77 -10.15 -17.20 -4.22
CA GLN A 77 -10.97 -17.04 -5.41
C GLN A 77 -10.03 -16.54 -6.49
N LEU A 78 -9.85 -17.39 -7.50
CA LEU A 78 -9.14 -17.12 -8.74
C LEU A 78 -9.46 -15.70 -9.16
N VAL A 79 -8.58 -14.76 -8.82
CA VAL A 79 -8.70 -13.42 -9.36
C VAL A 79 -8.48 -13.66 -10.86
N THR A 80 -9.50 -13.39 -11.64
CA THR A 80 -9.46 -13.44 -13.11
C THR A 80 -9.60 -12.00 -13.60
N GLY A 81 -8.86 -11.66 -14.65
CA GLY A 81 -8.86 -10.31 -15.22
C GLY A 81 -8.02 -9.28 -14.44
N TRP A 82 -8.00 -8.07 -14.97
CA TRP A 82 -7.25 -6.91 -14.46
C TRP A 82 -8.15 -6.03 -13.60
N LYS A 83 -7.57 -5.38 -12.58
CA LYS A 83 -8.31 -4.57 -11.60
C LYS A 83 -7.48 -3.40 -11.09
N ASN A 84 -8.16 -2.42 -10.49
CA ASN A 84 -7.51 -1.31 -9.77
C ASN A 84 -6.91 -1.76 -8.45
N PHE A 85 -5.94 -0.98 -7.97
CA PHE A 85 -5.21 -1.20 -6.72
C PHE A 85 -6.09 -1.25 -5.46
N HIS A 86 -7.31 -0.73 -5.54
CA HIS A 86 -8.34 -0.83 -4.49
C HIS A 86 -9.65 -1.36 -5.07
N GLU A 87 -10.23 -2.37 -4.41
CA GLU A 87 -11.46 -3.05 -4.87
C GLU A 87 -12.70 -2.71 -4.03
N ASN A 88 -12.57 -1.98 -2.92
CA ASN A 88 -13.71 -1.69 -2.06
C ASN A 88 -14.62 -0.61 -2.69
N PRO A 89 -15.90 -0.91 -2.96
CA PRO A 89 -16.84 0.06 -3.50
C PRO A 89 -16.97 1.26 -2.55
N ILE A 90 -17.02 2.42 -3.19
CA ILE A 90 -17.14 3.76 -2.61
C ILE A 90 -18.25 3.76 -1.54
N ASN A 91 -17.86 3.73 -0.25
CA ASN A 91 -18.74 3.94 0.88
C ASN A 91 -18.25 5.17 1.69
N ASN A 92 -19.11 6.20 1.64
CA ASN A 92 -18.98 7.63 1.91
C ASN A 92 -18.07 8.18 3.04
N LYS A 93 -17.41 7.38 3.88
CA LYS A 93 -16.46 7.87 4.92
C LYS A 93 -15.03 7.34 4.77
N ARG A 94 -14.82 6.14 4.20
CA ARG A 94 -13.48 5.56 3.95
C ARG A 94 -12.87 6.03 2.62
N ASP A 95 -13.68 6.69 1.81
CA ASP A 95 -13.38 7.17 0.45
C ASP A 95 -12.43 8.36 0.31
N GLN A 96 -12.23 9.13 1.39
CA GLN A 96 -11.34 10.29 1.31
C GLN A 96 -9.91 9.87 0.99
N ASN A 97 -9.48 8.71 1.48
CA ASN A 97 -8.16 8.16 1.21
C ASN A 97 -8.00 7.74 -0.25
N MET A 98 -9.07 7.24 -0.88
CA MET A 98 -9.08 6.91 -2.30
C MET A 98 -8.96 8.15 -3.17
N VAL A 99 -9.77 9.18 -2.88
CA VAL A 99 -9.66 10.46 -3.58
C VAL A 99 -8.26 11.05 -3.40
N LYS A 100 -7.68 10.99 -2.20
CA LYS A 100 -6.30 11.41 -1.96
C LYS A 100 -5.27 10.61 -2.77
N LEU A 101 -5.39 9.29 -2.84
CA LEU A 101 -4.50 8.48 -3.67
C LEU A 101 -4.56 8.97 -5.12
N TYR A 102 -5.75 9.09 -5.69
CA TYR A 102 -5.93 9.52 -7.08
C TYR A 102 -5.45 10.94 -7.33
N LEU A 103 -5.61 11.86 -6.38
CA LEU A 103 -5.03 13.21 -6.45
C LEU A 103 -3.48 13.19 -6.41
N GLN A 104 -2.89 12.38 -5.52
CA GLN A 104 -1.45 12.29 -5.34
C GLN A 104 -0.71 11.77 -6.58
N ILE A 105 -1.40 10.97 -7.41
CA ILE A 105 -0.90 10.41 -8.67
C ILE A 105 -1.56 11.07 -9.89
N ASN A 106 -2.20 12.22 -9.71
CA ASN A 106 -2.99 12.89 -10.75
C ASN A 106 -2.12 13.69 -11.72
N ASP A 107 -1.18 13.00 -12.35
CA ASP A 107 -0.27 13.54 -13.34
C ASP A 107 -0.32 12.60 -14.56
N PRO A 108 -0.43 13.12 -15.79
CA PRO A 108 -0.44 12.31 -17.00
C PRO A 108 0.69 11.27 -17.07
N LYS A 109 1.87 11.56 -16.51
CA LYS A 109 3.02 10.63 -16.52
C LYS A 109 2.85 9.38 -15.66
N PHE A 110 1.85 9.32 -14.78
CA PHE A 110 1.55 8.14 -13.95
C PHE A 110 0.41 7.29 -14.50
N ARG A 111 -0.26 7.75 -15.56
CA ARG A 111 -1.34 6.99 -16.19
C ARG A 111 -0.79 5.67 -16.73
N GLY A 112 -1.52 4.58 -16.46
CA GLY A 112 -1.13 3.23 -16.88
C GLY A 112 0.01 2.60 -16.08
N CYS A 113 0.49 3.24 -15.01
CA CYS A 113 1.51 2.66 -14.13
C CYS A 113 0.95 1.51 -13.28
N TYR A 114 1.84 0.57 -12.98
CA TYR A 114 1.55 -0.54 -12.10
C TYR A 114 1.73 -0.14 -10.64
N ALA A 115 0.82 -0.60 -9.78
CA ALA A 115 0.92 -0.50 -8.32
C ALA A 115 0.94 -1.92 -7.74
N THR A 116 1.43 -2.09 -6.51
CA THR A 116 1.36 -3.37 -5.81
C THR A 116 1.57 -3.19 -4.32
N ASP A 117 1.27 -4.24 -3.55
CA ASP A 117 1.59 -4.30 -2.13
C ASP A 117 2.96 -4.93 -1.89
N VAL A 118 3.73 -4.45 -0.92
CA VAL A 118 5.01 -5.09 -0.55
C VAL A 118 4.77 -6.43 0.15
N ILE A 119 3.76 -6.52 1.01
CA ILE A 119 3.33 -7.79 1.61
C ILE A 119 2.14 -8.32 0.83
N LYS A 120 2.28 -9.53 0.30
CA LYS A 120 1.28 -10.17 -0.55
C LYS A 120 0.32 -11.01 0.28
N ARG A 121 -0.95 -11.07 -0.13
CA ARG A 121 -1.95 -12.06 0.33
C ARG A 121 -2.26 -12.00 1.83
N VAL A 122 -2.11 -10.85 2.47
CA VAL A 122 -2.55 -10.67 3.86
C VAL A 122 -3.93 -10.02 3.83
N VAL A 123 -4.92 -10.71 4.40
CA VAL A 123 -6.31 -10.24 4.47
C VAL A 123 -6.47 -9.34 5.69
N ASP A 124 -5.77 -8.20 5.68
CA ASP A 124 -5.91 -7.17 6.72
C ASP A 124 -5.80 -5.78 6.08
N SER A 125 -6.88 -5.01 6.21
CA SER A 125 -6.94 -3.65 5.67
C SER A 125 -6.36 -2.59 6.63
N ASP A 126 -6.08 -2.95 7.89
CA ASP A 126 -5.36 -2.10 8.83
C ASP A 126 -3.85 -2.30 8.68
N SER A 127 -3.25 -1.36 7.94
CA SER A 127 -1.80 -1.22 7.78
C SER A 127 -1.00 -1.28 9.10
N SER A 128 -1.60 -0.92 10.25
CA SER A 128 -0.96 -0.97 11.56
C SER A 128 -0.78 -2.39 12.05
N ASN A 129 -1.76 -3.27 11.81
CA ASN A 129 -1.66 -4.68 12.15
C ASN A 129 -0.59 -5.36 11.31
N VAL A 130 -0.61 -5.15 9.99
CA VAL A 130 0.44 -5.63 9.08
C VAL A 130 1.82 -5.12 9.48
N ALA A 131 1.96 -3.83 9.80
CA ALA A 131 3.21 -3.27 10.29
C ALA A 131 3.69 -3.91 11.61
N ASN A 132 2.77 -4.37 12.45
CA ASN A 132 3.10 -5.07 13.68
C ASN A 132 3.51 -6.51 13.41
N ASP A 133 2.76 -7.20 12.56
CA ASP A 133 2.93 -8.62 12.30
C ASP A 133 4.24 -8.93 11.58
N PHE A 134 4.66 -8.03 10.69
CA PHE A 134 5.95 -8.10 10.01
C PHE A 134 7.06 -7.28 10.70
N PHE A 135 6.86 -6.88 11.97
CA PHE A 135 7.84 -6.14 12.79
C PHE A 135 8.34 -4.82 12.18
N ALA A 136 7.61 -4.25 11.21
CA ALA A 136 8.00 -3.09 10.44
C ALA A 136 7.56 -1.73 11.00
N SER A 137 6.85 -1.69 12.12
CA SER A 137 6.48 -0.39 12.72
C SER A 137 7.73 0.45 13.06
N ARG A 138 7.62 1.79 12.94
CA ARG A 138 8.76 2.73 13.07
C ARG A 138 9.58 2.63 14.36
N LYS A 139 8.97 2.22 15.48
CA LYS A 139 9.60 2.16 16.81
C LYS A 139 10.23 0.80 17.16
N LYS A 140 10.21 -0.16 16.23
CA LYS A 140 10.56 -1.56 16.53
C LYS A 140 11.93 -1.96 15.99
N ASP A 141 12.53 -2.88 16.74
CA ASP A 141 13.76 -3.58 16.40
C ASP A 141 13.65 -4.19 14.99
N LYS A 142 14.48 -3.68 14.07
CA LYS A 142 14.51 -4.14 12.68
C LYS A 142 15.00 -5.57 12.57
N SER A 143 15.76 -6.05 13.56
CA SER A 143 16.28 -7.42 13.58
C SER A 143 15.18 -8.47 13.58
N LEU A 144 13.94 -8.10 13.94
CA LEU A 144 12.83 -9.05 14.04
C LEU A 144 12.10 -9.29 12.71
N ILE A 145 12.36 -8.47 11.69
CA ILE A 145 11.82 -8.68 10.34
C ILE A 145 12.28 -10.05 9.82
N PHE A 146 11.43 -10.69 9.02
CA PHE A 146 11.62 -12.05 8.51
C PHE A 146 12.62 -12.15 7.34
N VAL A 147 13.73 -11.41 7.39
CA VAL A 147 14.76 -11.42 6.33
C VAL A 147 15.44 -12.79 6.19
N ASP A 148 15.65 -13.45 7.33
CA ASP A 148 16.11 -14.84 7.44
C ASP A 148 14.90 -15.76 7.64
N ASP A 149 14.84 -16.82 6.84
CA ASP A 149 13.79 -17.87 6.91
C ASP A 149 14.06 -18.90 8.02
N SER A 150 15.15 -18.75 8.77
CA SER A 150 15.42 -19.60 9.93
C SER A 150 14.53 -19.28 11.14
N LYS A 151 14.32 -20.29 12.00
CA LYS A 151 13.59 -20.18 13.27
C LYS A 151 14.39 -19.51 14.40
N LYS A 152 15.63 -19.04 14.13
CA LYS A 152 16.58 -18.53 15.16
C LYS A 152 16.02 -17.39 16.00
N LEU A 153 15.12 -16.57 15.44
CA LEU A 153 14.55 -15.41 16.11
C LEU A 153 13.11 -15.62 16.59
N ASP A 154 12.52 -16.79 16.37
CA ASP A 154 11.11 -17.04 16.64
C ASP A 154 10.76 -16.86 18.11
N GLU A 155 11.62 -17.30 19.04
CA GLU A 155 11.39 -17.04 20.47
C GLU A 155 11.39 -15.55 20.81
N LYS A 156 12.29 -14.77 20.19
CA LYS A 156 12.37 -13.31 20.39
C LYS A 156 11.14 -12.62 19.81
N ARG A 157 10.70 -13.06 18.63
CA ARG A 157 9.46 -12.63 17.98
C ARG A 157 8.24 -12.95 18.85
N ALA A 158 8.14 -14.18 19.40
CA ALA A 158 7.04 -14.61 20.26
C ALA A 158 6.95 -13.80 21.54
N LYS A 159 8.07 -13.59 22.23
CA LYS A 159 8.16 -12.71 23.41
C LYS A 159 7.66 -11.31 23.10
N GLN A 160 8.05 -10.76 21.95
CA GLN A 160 7.63 -9.44 21.51
C GLN A 160 6.13 -9.37 21.19
N TYR A 161 5.57 -10.40 20.54
CA TYR A 161 4.14 -10.55 20.26
C TYR A 161 3.31 -10.56 21.55
N ILE A 162 3.71 -11.37 22.53
CA ILE A 162 3.04 -11.49 23.83
C ILE A 162 3.10 -10.16 24.61
N ALA A 163 4.25 -9.48 24.57
CA ALA A 163 4.41 -8.18 25.22
C ALA A 163 3.44 -7.12 24.66
N TRP A 164 3.20 -7.12 23.34
CA TRP A 164 2.23 -6.20 22.72
C TRP A 164 0.80 -6.53 23.11
N ASP A 165 0.44 -7.80 23.15
CA ASP A 165 -0.90 -8.22 23.52
C ASP A 165 -1.22 -7.81 24.97
N LYS A 166 -0.31 -8.09 25.90
CA LYS A 166 -0.40 -7.61 27.29
C LYS A 166 -0.52 -6.09 27.38
N ALA A 167 0.23 -5.35 26.58
CA ALA A 167 0.16 -3.89 26.55
C ALA A 167 -1.18 -3.36 26.00
N LYS A 168 -1.78 -4.03 25.01
CA LYS A 168 -3.11 -3.70 24.49
C LYS A 168 -4.18 -3.96 25.55
N GLN A 169 -4.15 -5.12 26.22
CA GLN A 169 -5.07 -5.47 27.30
C GLN A 169 -4.97 -4.53 28.51
N ALA A 170 -3.76 -4.09 28.86
CA ALA A 170 -3.56 -3.11 29.94
C ALA A 170 -4.17 -1.74 29.62
N LYS A 171 -4.14 -1.32 28.34
CA LYS A 171 -4.74 -0.06 27.88
C LYS A 171 -6.26 -0.13 27.83
N SER A 172 -6.85 -1.26 27.40
CA SER A 172 -8.30 -1.43 27.38
C SER A 172 -8.89 -1.39 28.80
N LYS A 173 -8.22 -1.98 29.79
CA LYS A 173 -8.66 -1.95 31.20
C LYS A 173 -8.61 -0.57 31.86
N LYS A 174 -7.76 0.34 31.38
CA LYS A 174 -7.64 1.72 31.93
C LYS A 174 -8.61 2.73 31.29
N GLY A 175 -9.26 2.39 30.18
CA GLY A 175 -10.19 3.27 29.49
C GLY A 175 -11.63 2.84 29.70
N THR A 176 -12.40 3.55 30.53
CA THR A 176 -13.87 3.51 30.49
C THR A 176 -14.36 4.10 29.18
N ARG A 177 -14.41 3.30 28.11
CA ARG A 177 -15.25 3.58 26.94
C ARG A 177 -15.94 2.29 26.52
N LYS A 178 -17.24 2.22 26.81
CA LYS A 178 -18.19 1.35 26.10
C LYS A 178 -18.17 1.75 24.63
N TYR A 179 -17.35 1.08 23.83
CA TYR A 179 -17.61 1.01 22.39
C TYR A 179 -18.35 -0.31 22.17
N HIS A 180 -19.62 -0.17 21.79
CA HIS A 180 -20.42 -1.25 21.25
C HIS A 180 -19.75 -1.82 19.99
N ASP A 181 -19.95 -3.12 19.85
CA ASP A 181 -19.58 -4.08 18.80
C ASP A 181 -19.33 -3.58 17.37
N LEU A 182 -18.60 -4.43 16.61
CA LEU A 182 -18.38 -4.48 15.16
C LEU A 182 -17.02 -3.97 14.65
N ASP A 183 -15.95 -4.65 15.07
CA ASP A 183 -15.06 -5.34 14.12
C ASP A 183 -14.28 -6.36 14.96
N GLU A 184 -14.55 -7.65 14.75
CA GLU A 184 -13.73 -8.74 15.29
C GLU A 184 -12.34 -8.67 14.62
N SER A 185 -11.50 -7.72 15.03
CA SER A 185 -10.06 -7.90 14.90
C SER A 185 -9.78 -9.21 15.66
N PRO A 186 -9.20 -10.24 15.03
CA PRO A 186 -9.15 -11.57 15.63
C PRO A 186 -8.53 -11.47 17.03
N ASP A 187 -9.35 -11.70 18.04
CA ASP A 187 -8.98 -11.89 19.43
C ASP A 187 -8.30 -13.28 19.57
N VAL A 188 -7.23 -13.50 18.78
CA VAL A 188 -6.60 -14.82 18.59
C VAL A 188 -5.15 -14.75 19.02
N ARG A 189 -4.90 -14.71 20.33
CA ARG A 189 -3.58 -15.05 20.90
C ARG A 189 -3.74 -15.66 22.29
N LYS A 190 -4.62 -16.65 22.45
CA LYS A 190 -4.97 -17.19 23.77
C LYS A 190 -4.00 -18.27 24.26
N ASN A 191 -2.98 -18.66 23.49
CA ASN A 191 -1.90 -19.54 23.96
C ASN A 191 -0.56 -19.37 23.18
N ASN A 192 0.54 -19.91 23.72
CA ASN A 192 1.87 -19.84 23.08
C ASN A 192 1.90 -20.53 21.69
N ILE A 193 1.09 -21.58 21.48
CA ILE A 193 1.06 -22.37 20.24
C ILE A 193 0.57 -21.50 19.07
N GLU A 194 -0.49 -20.72 19.27
CA GLU A 194 -1.02 -19.78 18.27
C GLU A 194 -0.01 -18.69 17.90
N VAL A 195 0.79 -18.21 18.85
CA VAL A 195 1.82 -17.19 18.59
C VAL A 195 2.94 -17.73 17.71
N PHE A 196 3.44 -18.94 18.00
CA PHE A 196 4.47 -19.55 17.18
C PHE A 196 3.96 -19.89 15.78
N LYS A 197 2.70 -20.34 15.66
CA LYS A 197 2.06 -20.56 14.35
C LYS A 197 1.98 -19.26 13.55
N ALA A 198 1.50 -18.17 14.15
CA ALA A 198 1.44 -16.87 13.46
C ALA A 198 2.82 -16.36 13.01
N ILE A 199 3.87 -16.62 13.79
CA ILE A 199 5.25 -16.28 13.42
C ILE A 199 5.74 -17.10 12.24
N GLU A 200 5.43 -18.40 12.22
CA GLU A 200 5.73 -19.30 11.11
C GLU A 200 5.00 -18.86 9.83
N ASP A 201 3.69 -18.61 9.92
CA ASP A 201 2.87 -18.14 8.80
C ASP A 201 3.40 -16.80 8.25
N ASN A 202 3.70 -15.82 9.11
CA ASN A 202 4.21 -14.52 8.69
C ASN A 202 5.62 -14.60 8.08
N ARG A 203 6.46 -15.51 8.55
CA ARG A 203 7.77 -15.76 7.94
C ARG A 203 7.62 -16.28 6.52
N GLU A 204 6.76 -17.28 6.32
CA GLU A 204 6.48 -17.85 5.01
C GLU A 204 5.88 -16.80 4.06
N ILE A 205 4.92 -15.99 4.55
CA ILE A 205 4.32 -14.90 3.77
C ILE A 205 5.38 -13.87 3.36
N PHE A 206 6.29 -13.48 4.25
CA PHE A 206 7.32 -12.49 3.92
C PHE A 206 8.26 -13.01 2.81
N GLN A 207 8.71 -14.27 2.92
CA GLN A 207 9.58 -14.89 1.91
C GLN A 207 8.87 -15.07 0.57
N LYS A 208 7.60 -15.53 0.58
CA LYS A 208 6.77 -15.60 -0.63
C LYS A 208 6.54 -14.22 -1.24
N SER A 209 6.32 -13.20 -0.41
CA SER A 209 6.13 -11.82 -0.88
C SER A 209 7.37 -11.29 -1.60
N ALA A 210 8.57 -11.55 -1.06
CA ALA A 210 9.82 -11.18 -1.70
C ALA A 210 9.99 -11.87 -3.07
N ASN A 211 9.70 -13.17 -3.16
CA ASN A 211 9.74 -13.90 -4.44
C ASN A 211 8.73 -13.35 -5.46
N ILE A 212 7.49 -13.11 -5.04
CA ILE A 212 6.46 -12.55 -5.93
C ILE A 212 6.88 -11.14 -6.42
N PHE A 213 7.44 -10.31 -5.54
CA PHE A 213 7.90 -8.97 -5.92
C PHE A 213 9.01 -9.02 -6.97
N VAL A 214 9.95 -9.97 -6.85
CA VAL A 214 10.98 -10.21 -7.88
C VAL A 214 10.35 -10.56 -9.23
N GLU A 215 9.35 -11.43 -9.25
CA GLU A 215 8.66 -11.80 -10.49
C GLU A 215 7.86 -10.64 -11.09
N GLU A 216 7.16 -9.87 -10.26
CA GLU A 216 6.50 -8.62 -10.70
C GLU A 216 7.53 -7.65 -11.31
N TRP A 217 8.66 -7.43 -10.64
CA TRP A 217 9.70 -6.54 -11.16
C TRP A 217 10.24 -7.01 -12.52
N LYS A 218 10.46 -8.32 -12.71
CA LYS A 218 10.90 -8.88 -14.01
C LYS A 218 9.88 -8.70 -15.12
N ILE A 219 8.58 -8.81 -14.80
CA ILE A 219 7.48 -8.68 -15.77
C ILE A 219 7.26 -7.21 -16.13
N ILE A 220 7.20 -6.35 -15.12
CA ILE A 220 6.84 -4.93 -15.24
C ILE A 220 8.02 -4.10 -15.77
N GLN A 221 9.24 -4.47 -15.37
CA GLN A 221 10.49 -3.76 -15.70
C GLN A 221 10.42 -2.25 -15.44
N PRO A 222 10.08 -1.81 -14.20
CA PRO A 222 9.90 -0.41 -13.92
C PRO A 222 11.24 0.35 -13.94
N LYS A 223 11.23 1.60 -14.44
CA LYS A 223 12.40 2.50 -14.36
C LYS A 223 12.61 3.05 -12.95
N HIS A 224 11.50 3.30 -12.24
CA HIS A 224 11.52 3.91 -10.90
C HIS A 224 10.52 3.26 -9.96
N LEU A 225 10.83 3.28 -8.66
CA LEU A 225 9.93 2.84 -7.60
C LEU A 225 9.44 4.02 -6.74
N VAL A 226 8.14 4.04 -6.47
CA VAL A 226 7.50 5.00 -5.56
C VAL A 226 6.86 4.24 -4.39
N LEU A 227 7.24 4.58 -3.16
CA LEU A 227 6.82 3.89 -1.94
C LEU A 227 5.85 4.74 -1.13
N PHE A 228 4.61 4.27 -1.00
CA PHE A 228 3.61 4.88 -0.15
C PHE A 228 3.85 4.54 1.32
N GLY A 229 4.47 5.47 2.04
CA GLY A 229 4.67 5.39 3.48
C GLY A 229 5.96 4.68 3.92
N GLY A 230 6.42 5.06 5.11
CA GLY A 230 7.72 4.59 5.63
C GLY A 230 7.76 3.11 5.99
N THR A 231 6.62 2.48 6.31
CA THR A 231 6.56 1.05 6.62
C THR A 231 6.78 0.21 5.36
N ALA A 232 6.12 0.56 4.26
CA ALA A 232 6.30 -0.12 2.97
C ALA A 232 7.78 -0.06 2.53
N ARG A 233 8.38 1.13 2.61
CA ARG A 233 9.82 1.32 2.37
C ARG A 233 10.69 0.45 3.28
N LYS A 234 10.40 0.40 4.58
CA LYS A 234 11.19 -0.40 5.54
C LYS A 234 11.16 -1.87 5.16
N LEU A 235 10.01 -2.42 4.81
CA LEU A 235 9.88 -3.82 4.42
C LEU A 235 10.60 -4.10 3.09
N LEU A 236 10.39 -3.28 2.07
CA LEU A 236 11.04 -3.49 0.77
C LEU A 236 12.57 -3.38 0.87
N VAL A 237 13.09 -2.43 1.65
CA VAL A 237 14.54 -2.35 1.94
C VAL A 237 15.03 -3.59 2.66
N SER A 238 14.23 -4.14 3.60
CA SER A 238 14.60 -5.37 4.31
C SER A 238 14.57 -6.60 3.38
N MET A 239 13.70 -6.61 2.37
CA MET A 239 13.66 -7.70 1.38
C MET A 239 14.96 -7.85 0.61
N LYS A 240 15.78 -6.79 0.47
CA LYS A 240 17.14 -6.86 -0.11
C LYS A 240 18.04 -7.89 0.59
N GLU A 241 17.78 -8.19 1.87
CA GLU A 241 18.56 -9.15 2.65
C GLU A 241 18.10 -10.61 2.47
N THR A 242 16.99 -10.83 1.76
CA THR A 242 16.49 -12.18 1.43
C THR A 242 17.28 -12.81 0.28
N ASP A 243 17.28 -14.14 0.21
CA ASP A 243 17.94 -14.86 -0.89
C ASP A 243 17.28 -14.62 -2.25
N ALA A 244 16.02 -14.18 -2.27
CA ALA A 244 15.31 -13.79 -3.49
C ALA A 244 15.92 -12.53 -4.12
N PHE A 245 16.11 -11.47 -3.33
CA PHE A 245 16.63 -10.18 -3.83
C PHE A 245 18.15 -10.19 -4.04
N LYS A 246 18.92 -10.90 -3.21
CA LYS A 246 20.38 -10.97 -3.33
C LYS A 246 20.87 -11.44 -4.70
N LYS A 247 20.02 -12.15 -5.46
CA LYS A 247 20.28 -12.61 -6.83
C LYS A 247 20.22 -11.50 -7.87
N TYR A 248 19.65 -10.34 -7.54
CA TYR A 248 19.34 -9.25 -8.47
C TYR A 248 19.84 -7.90 -7.91
N PRO A 249 21.15 -7.60 -8.02
CA PRO A 249 21.72 -6.32 -7.58
C PRO A 249 21.03 -5.09 -8.19
N GLU A 250 20.57 -5.17 -9.43
CA GLU A 250 19.85 -4.13 -10.15
C GLU A 250 18.49 -3.80 -9.50
N LEU A 251 17.77 -4.80 -9.01
CA LEU A 251 16.55 -4.60 -8.23
C LEU A 251 16.89 -3.96 -6.87
N CYS A 252 17.98 -4.39 -6.23
CA CYS A 252 18.41 -3.79 -4.96
C CYS A 252 18.77 -2.31 -5.13
N GLN A 253 19.47 -1.95 -6.21
CA GLN A 253 19.77 -0.56 -6.56
C GLN A 253 18.49 0.24 -6.82
N LEU A 254 17.54 -0.32 -7.56
CA LEU A 254 16.24 0.31 -7.79
C LEU A 254 15.47 0.58 -6.48
N VAL A 255 15.56 -0.31 -5.50
CA VAL A 255 15.00 -0.10 -4.15
C VAL A 255 15.73 1.02 -3.41
N ASP A 256 17.05 1.11 -3.48
CA ASP A 256 17.82 2.19 -2.86
C ASP A 256 17.49 3.56 -3.48
N ASP A 257 17.27 3.57 -4.79
CA ASP A 257 16.91 4.75 -5.55
C ASP A 257 15.43 5.13 -5.44
N SER A 258 14.59 4.31 -4.82
CA SER A 258 13.15 4.58 -4.67
C SER A 258 12.83 5.94 -4.02
N ILE A 259 11.70 6.53 -4.41
CA ILE A 259 11.13 7.72 -3.77
C ILE A 259 10.12 7.29 -2.72
N GLY A 260 10.30 7.73 -1.48
CA GLY A 260 9.29 7.58 -0.43
C GLY A 260 8.37 8.80 -0.36
N VAL A 261 7.07 8.59 -0.44
CA VAL A 261 6.05 9.63 -0.21
C VAL A 261 5.24 9.33 1.05
N TYR A 262 4.57 10.35 1.58
CA TYR A 262 3.60 10.10 2.64
C TYR A 262 2.46 9.23 2.13
N HIS A 263 1.99 8.31 2.97
CA HIS A 263 0.83 7.51 2.66
C HIS A 263 -0.41 8.43 2.62
N TYR A 264 -1.23 8.31 1.58
CA TYR A 264 -2.43 9.15 1.36
C TYR A 264 -3.45 9.09 2.52
N SER A 265 -3.40 8.06 3.36
CA SER A 265 -4.21 7.96 4.59
C SER A 265 -3.63 8.68 5.82
N TYR A 266 -2.52 9.40 5.70
CA TYR A 266 -1.90 10.06 6.85
C TYR A 266 -2.86 11.06 7.52
N PHE A 267 -3.28 10.72 8.75
CA PHE A 267 -4.22 11.48 9.55
C PHE A 267 -3.51 12.60 10.33
N GLY A 268 -4.09 13.80 10.33
CA GLY A 268 -3.57 14.96 11.08
C GLY A 268 -3.59 16.27 10.30
N ILE A 269 -3.98 16.24 9.02
CA ILE A 269 -4.06 17.40 8.14
C ILE A 269 -5.48 17.39 7.54
N ASN A 270 -6.17 18.54 7.54
CA ASN A 270 -7.45 18.67 6.85
C ASN A 270 -7.25 18.45 5.33
N PHE A 271 -8.32 18.15 4.61
CA PHE A 271 -8.21 17.71 3.21
C PHE A 271 -7.55 18.77 2.31
N GLU A 272 -7.93 20.03 2.46
CA GLU A 272 -7.41 21.13 1.66
C GLU A 272 -5.92 21.39 1.89
N LYS A 273 -5.47 21.40 3.15
CA LYS A 273 -4.04 21.50 3.48
C LYS A 273 -3.29 20.27 3.00
N TRP A 274 -3.89 19.08 3.02
CA TRP A 274 -3.29 17.89 2.43
C TRP A 274 -3.13 18.07 0.91
N PHE A 275 -4.16 18.55 0.21
CA PHE A 275 -4.12 18.77 -1.23
C PHE A 275 -3.07 19.81 -1.62
N THR A 276 -2.98 20.92 -0.89
CA THR A 276 -2.01 21.99 -1.18
C THR A 276 -0.57 21.66 -0.77
N THR A 277 -0.33 20.65 0.07
CA THR A 277 1.03 20.32 0.56
C THR A 277 1.54 18.95 0.11
N GLN A 278 0.72 17.91 0.26
CA GLN A 278 1.13 16.52 0.03
C GLN A 278 0.89 16.04 -1.40
N CYS A 279 -0.06 16.66 -2.11
CA CYS A 279 -0.42 16.27 -3.47
C CYS A 279 0.76 16.46 -4.46
N LYS A 280 1.54 17.53 -4.26
CA LYS A 280 2.73 17.84 -5.07
C LYS A 280 4.03 17.18 -4.59
N ASP A 281 4.05 16.56 -3.41
CA ASP A 281 5.26 15.97 -2.80
C ASP A 281 5.92 14.93 -3.72
N LEU A 282 5.12 14.11 -4.42
CA LEU A 282 5.63 13.13 -5.36
C LEU A 282 6.34 13.81 -6.55
N ASN A 283 5.68 14.79 -7.17
CA ASN A 283 6.21 15.53 -8.31
C ASN A 283 7.47 16.32 -7.93
N ASP A 284 7.47 17.01 -6.79
CA ASP A 284 8.62 17.76 -6.30
C ASP A 284 9.83 16.83 -6.06
N LYS A 285 9.59 15.63 -5.53
CA LYS A 285 10.66 14.63 -5.30
C LYS A 285 11.20 14.03 -6.59
N ILE A 286 10.34 13.80 -7.59
CA ILE A 286 10.73 13.34 -8.93
C ILE A 286 11.62 14.38 -9.60
N VAL A 287 11.19 15.65 -9.63
CA VAL A 287 11.98 16.77 -10.18
C VAL A 287 13.32 16.88 -9.47
N LYS A 288 13.35 16.78 -8.13
CA LYS A 288 14.59 16.80 -7.35
C LYS A 288 15.54 15.64 -7.67
N LYS A 289 15.02 14.49 -8.06
CA LYS A 289 15.81 13.33 -8.50
C LYS A 289 16.28 13.42 -9.96
N GLY A 290 15.75 14.36 -10.74
CA GLY A 290 16.05 14.49 -12.16
C GLY A 290 15.43 13.39 -13.01
N TRP A 291 14.25 12.89 -12.60
CA TRP A 291 13.47 11.88 -13.31
C TRP A 291 12.32 12.52 -14.10
#